data_AF-A0A965H2Z0-F1
#
_entry.id   AF-A0A965H2Z0-F1
#
_cell.length_a   1.000
_cell.length_b   1.000
_cell.length_c   1.000
_cell.angle_alpha   90.00
_cell.angle_beta   90.00
_cell.angle_gamma   90.00
#
_symmetry.space_group_name_H-M   'P 1'
#
loop_
_entity.id
_entity.type
_entity.pdbx_description
1 polymer ?
#
loop_
_entity_poly.entity_id
_entity_poly.type
_entity_poly.pdbx_seq_one_letter_code
_entity_poly.pdbx_strand_id
1 'polypeptide(L)'
;FQWLKRQGGVAAIEKQNIAKARLLYECIDQSQLYVNRIDPAVRSRMNIPFQLSRPELDQAFLEGAERAGMQQLKGHRTVGGMRASLYNAMSVEGVQALIDYMRHFERQHA
;
A
#
# COMPACT_ATOMS: atom_id res chain seq x y z
N PHE A 1 21.64 -14.32 -0.53
CA PHE A 1 22.36 -13.20 -1.22
C PHE A 1 22.32 -13.24 -2.75
N GLN A 2 22.35 -14.41 -3.40
CA GLN A 2 22.47 -14.47 -4.87
C GLN A 2 21.34 -13.76 -5.63
N TRP A 3 20.08 -13.88 -5.18
CA TRP A 3 18.94 -13.16 -5.77
C TRP A 3 19.13 -11.64 -5.72
N LEU A 4 19.49 -11.11 -4.54
CA LEU A 4 19.68 -9.68 -4.34
C LEU A 4 20.83 -9.13 -5.19
N LYS A 5 21.93 -9.88 -5.32
CA LYS A 5 23.04 -9.52 -6.22
C LYS A 5 22.59 -9.46 -7.68
N ARG A 6 21.77 -10.42 -8.15
CA ARG A 6 21.21 -10.41 -9.51
C ARG A 6 20.29 -9.22 -9.78
N GLN A 7 19.63 -8.70 -8.75
CA GLN A 7 18.78 -7.50 -8.83
C GLN A 7 19.56 -6.18 -8.78
N GLY A 8 20.90 -6.20 -8.81
CA GLY A 8 21.75 -5.01 -8.69
C GLY A 8 22.14 -4.65 -7.25
N GLY A 9 21.93 -5.55 -6.29
CA GLY A 9 22.31 -5.38 -4.89
C GLY A 9 21.37 -4.48 -4.10
N VAL A 10 21.80 -4.11 -2.89
CA VAL A 10 20.98 -3.34 -1.94
C VAL A 10 20.60 -1.97 -2.53
N ALA A 11 21.51 -1.30 -3.22
CA ALA A 11 21.26 0.03 -3.79
C ALA A 11 20.16 0.03 -4.86
N ALA A 12 20.12 -1.00 -5.72
CA ALA A 12 19.08 -1.13 -6.74
C ALA A 12 17.71 -1.44 -6.11
N ILE A 13 17.68 -2.37 -5.14
CA ILE A 13 16.47 -2.70 -4.38
C ILE A 13 15.95 -1.49 -3.59
N GLU A 14 16.84 -0.67 -3.02
CA GLU A 14 16.45 0.56 -2.31
C GLU A 14 15.74 1.53 -3.25
N LYS A 15 16.29 1.78 -4.45
CA LYS A 15 15.64 2.64 -5.46
C LYS A 15 14.25 2.13 -5.83
N GLN A 16 14.10 0.81 -6.03
CA GLN A 16 12.79 0.20 -6.32
C GLN A 16 11.81 0.37 -5.16
N ASN A 17 12.24 0.15 -3.92
CA ASN A 17 11.39 0.31 -2.75
C ASN A 17 10.98 1.77 -2.51
N ILE A 18 11.86 2.73 -2.78
CA ILE A 18 11.52 4.16 -2.75
C ILE A 18 10.43 4.46 -3.79
N ALA A 19 10.60 4.00 -5.03
CA ALA A 19 9.63 4.23 -6.10
C ALA A 19 8.26 3.62 -5.77
N LYS A 20 8.21 2.36 -5.33
CA LYS A 20 6.98 1.69 -4.90
C LYS A 20 6.25 2.44 -3.77
N ALA A 21 6.97 2.79 -2.71
CA ALA A 21 6.40 3.48 -1.57
C ALA A 21 5.87 4.86 -1.98
N ARG A 22 6.62 5.59 -2.81
CA ARG A 22 6.22 6.89 -3.32
C ARG A 22 4.90 6.82 -4.10
N LEU A 23 4.75 5.87 -5.01
CA LEU A 23 3.51 5.68 -5.77
C LEU A 23 2.30 5.47 -4.86
N LEU A 24 2.43 4.61 -3.84
CA LEU A 24 1.32 4.34 -2.93
C LEU A 24 1.00 5.54 -2.04
N TYR A 25 2.02 6.24 -1.53
CA TYR A 25 1.80 7.45 -0.73
C TYR A 25 1.18 8.58 -1.54
N GLU A 26 1.61 8.81 -2.78
CA GLU A 26 0.98 9.80 -3.66
C GLU A 26 -0.51 9.50 -3.88
N CYS A 27 -0.88 8.22 -4.04
CA CYS A 27 -2.29 7.82 -4.12
C CYS A 27 -3.07 8.12 -2.83
N ILE A 28 -2.47 7.87 -1.67
CA ILE A 28 -3.11 8.13 -0.37
C ILE A 28 -3.24 9.64 -0.12
N ASP A 29 -2.19 10.41 -0.36
CA ASP A 29 -2.15 11.84 -0.04
C ASP A 29 -3.05 12.68 -0.97
N GLN A 30 -3.37 12.18 -2.17
CA GLN A 30 -4.29 12.82 -3.12
C GLN A 30 -5.76 12.39 -2.92
N SER A 31 -6.01 11.44 -2.02
CA SER A 31 -7.33 10.86 -1.79
C SER A 31 -8.14 11.66 -0.77
N GLN A 32 -9.46 11.64 -0.90
CA GLN A 32 -10.39 12.09 0.13
C GLN A 32 -10.87 10.93 1.02
N LEU A 33 -10.73 9.70 0.54
CA LEU A 33 -11.13 8.50 1.25
C LEU A 33 -9.99 7.88 2.08
N TYR A 34 -8.75 7.88 1.60
CA TYR A 34 -7.64 7.22 2.28
C TYR A 34 -6.83 8.21 3.12
N VAL A 35 -6.47 7.79 4.34
CA VAL A 35 -5.75 8.63 5.31
C VAL A 35 -4.56 7.88 5.87
N ASN A 36 -3.38 8.48 5.77
CA ASN A 36 -2.20 8.09 6.54
C ASN A 36 -1.84 9.21 7.53
N ARG A 37 -1.87 8.90 8.83
CA ARG A 37 -1.60 9.87 9.92
C ARG A 37 -0.14 9.89 10.40
N ILE A 38 0.76 9.22 9.68
CA ILE A 38 2.19 9.20 10.01
C ILE A 38 2.84 10.43 9.38
N ASP A 39 3.67 11.12 10.16
CA ASP A 39 4.47 12.25 9.69
C ASP A 39 5.26 11.85 8.42
N PRO A 40 5.15 12.62 7.32
CA PRO A 40 5.81 12.31 6.05
C PRO A 40 7.31 12.03 6.17
N ALA A 41 8.01 12.67 7.10
CA ALA A 41 9.45 12.51 7.28
C ALA A 41 9.86 11.13 7.81
N VAL A 42 8.93 10.39 8.43
CA VAL A 42 9.18 9.09 9.07
C VAL A 42 8.33 7.95 8.50
N ARG A 43 7.67 8.19 7.36
CA ARG A 43 6.87 7.19 6.66
C ARG A 43 7.74 6.01 6.19
N SER A 44 7.30 4.80 6.51
CA SER A 44 8.02 3.58 6.15
C SER A 44 7.92 3.31 4.64
N ARG A 45 9.06 2.92 4.04
CA ARG A 45 9.09 2.41 2.66
C ARG A 45 8.58 0.96 2.53
N MET A 46 8.39 0.27 3.65
CA MET A 46 8.14 -1.17 3.68
C MET A 46 6.76 -1.51 4.20
N ASN A 47 6.23 -0.77 5.17
CA ASN A 47 4.93 -1.05 5.77
C ASN A 47 4.12 0.23 5.82
N ILE A 48 3.16 0.34 4.92
CA ILE A 48 2.35 1.54 4.71
C ILE A 48 0.98 1.28 5.32
N PRO A 49 0.74 1.66 6.59
CA PRO A 49 -0.60 1.65 7.15
C PRO A 49 -1.41 2.79 6.56
N PHE A 50 -2.70 2.58 6.36
CA PHE A 50 -3.64 3.62 6.01
C PHE A 50 -5.02 3.25 6.54
N GLN A 51 -5.89 4.24 6.66
CA GLN A 51 -7.26 4.09 7.13
C GLN A 51 -8.19 4.66 6.07
N LEU A 52 -9.45 4.20 6.01
CA LEU A 52 -10.48 4.96 5.32
C LEU A 52 -10.96 6.08 6.25
N SER A 53 -11.31 7.23 5.69
CA SER A 53 -12.00 8.32 6.41
C SER A 53 -13.42 7.91 6.85
N ARG A 54 -13.94 6.82 6.27
CA ARG A 54 -15.23 6.17 6.57
C ARG A 54 -14.99 4.72 7.01
N PRO A 55 -14.76 4.45 8.31
CA PRO A 55 -14.42 3.12 8.82
C PRO A 55 -15.46 2.03 8.53
N GLU A 56 -16.72 2.41 8.31
CA GLU A 56 -17.80 1.50 7.91
C GLU A 56 -17.54 0.81 6.55
N LEU A 57 -16.64 1.36 5.74
CA LEU A 57 -16.23 0.80 4.45
C LEU A 57 -15.04 -0.16 4.54
N ASP A 58 -14.37 -0.29 5.71
CA ASP A 58 -13.17 -1.11 5.87
C ASP A 58 -13.41 -2.58 5.47
N GLN A 59 -14.55 -3.15 5.89
CA GLN A 59 -14.88 -4.54 5.56
C GLN A 59 -15.10 -4.73 4.06
N ALA A 60 -15.88 -3.83 3.43
CA ALA A 60 -16.13 -3.88 2.00
C ALA A 60 -14.84 -3.72 1.18
N PHE A 61 -13.93 -2.85 1.64
CA PHE A 61 -12.61 -2.67 1.02
C PHE A 61 -11.78 -3.96 1.09
N LEU A 62 -11.74 -4.63 2.24
CA LEU A 62 -10.95 -5.85 2.41
C LEU A 62 -11.51 -7.02 1.58
N GLU A 63 -12.83 -7.20 1.55
CA GLU A 63 -13.50 -8.23 0.75
C GLU A 63 -13.36 -7.98 -0.76
N GLY A 64 -13.42 -6.71 -1.20
CA GLY A 64 -13.15 -6.34 -2.59
C GLY A 64 -11.71 -6.61 -2.99
N ALA A 65 -10.75 -6.28 -2.12
CA ALA A 65 -9.33 -6.52 -2.39
C ALA A 65 -9.02 -8.02 -2.48
N GLU A 66 -9.56 -8.82 -1.58
CA GLU A 66 -9.38 -10.28 -1.60
C GLU A 66 -9.93 -10.90 -2.89
N ARG A 67 -11.12 -10.48 -3.34
CA ARG A 67 -11.70 -10.91 -4.63
C ARG A 67 -10.85 -10.51 -5.83
N ALA A 68 -10.14 -9.41 -5.74
CA ALA A 68 -9.18 -8.96 -6.76
C ALA A 68 -7.78 -9.59 -6.59
N GLY A 69 -7.63 -10.61 -5.73
CA GLY A 69 -6.39 -11.35 -5.52
C GLY A 69 -5.36 -10.65 -4.63
N MET A 70 -5.72 -9.53 -4.01
CA MET A 70 -4.86 -8.80 -3.08
C MET A 70 -5.09 -9.30 -1.66
N GLN A 71 -4.14 -10.07 -1.13
CA GLN A 71 -4.24 -10.67 0.20
C GLN A 71 -3.46 -9.88 1.25
N GLN A 72 -3.76 -10.15 2.53
CA GLN A 72 -3.00 -9.66 3.69
C GLN A 72 -2.96 -8.11 3.85
N LEU A 73 -3.99 -7.41 3.37
CA LEU A 73 -4.11 -5.96 3.56
C LEU A 73 -4.72 -5.54 4.89
N LYS A 74 -5.30 -6.47 5.67
CA LYS A 74 -5.91 -6.14 6.96
C LYS A 74 -4.86 -5.57 7.93
N GLY A 75 -5.13 -4.39 8.47
CA GLY A 75 -4.29 -3.72 9.45
C GLY A 75 -4.17 -4.49 10.76
N HIS A 76 -3.26 -4.02 11.63
CA HIS A 76 -3.07 -4.65 12.94
C HIS A 76 -4.33 -4.46 13.81
N ARG A 77 -4.69 -5.48 14.60
CA ARG A 77 -5.92 -5.52 15.42
C ARG A 77 -6.11 -4.27 16.30
N THR A 78 -5.02 -3.69 16.80
CA THR A 78 -5.07 -2.52 17.70
C THR A 78 -5.27 -1.19 17.00
N VAL A 79 -4.96 -1.09 15.70
CA VAL A 79 -5.00 0.18 14.94
C VAL A 79 -6.13 0.18 13.91
N GLY A 80 -6.60 -1.00 13.49
CA GLY A 80 -7.62 -1.16 12.45
C GLY A 80 -7.10 -0.77 11.06
N GLY A 81 -8.01 -0.51 10.13
CA GLY A 81 -7.70 -0.10 8.76
C GLY A 81 -6.92 -1.14 7.96
N MET A 82 -6.03 -0.65 7.10
CA MET A 82 -5.24 -1.45 6.16
C MET A 82 -3.74 -1.26 6.40
N ARG A 83 -2.97 -2.24 5.95
CA ARG A 83 -1.51 -2.17 5.89
C ARG A 83 -1.01 -2.85 4.61
N ALA A 84 -0.37 -2.08 3.74
CA ALA A 84 0.35 -2.61 2.59
C ALA A 84 1.82 -2.85 2.93
N SER A 85 2.28 -4.10 2.85
CA SER A 85 3.67 -4.48 3.09
C SER A 85 4.43 -4.64 1.77
N LEU A 86 5.32 -3.70 1.46
CA LEU A 86 6.04 -3.55 0.19
C LEU A 86 7.47 -4.08 0.24
N TYR A 87 7.68 -5.25 0.84
CA TYR A 87 9.01 -5.89 0.94
C TYR A 87 9.68 -6.07 -0.43
N ASN A 88 10.98 -6.40 -0.44
CA ASN A 88 11.80 -6.48 -1.65
C ASN A 88 11.22 -7.34 -2.78
N ALA A 89 10.50 -8.42 -2.44
CA ALA A 89 9.88 -9.31 -3.42
C ALA A 89 8.56 -8.77 -4.00
N MET A 90 7.98 -7.73 -3.40
CA MET A 90 6.78 -7.07 -3.91
C MET A 90 7.14 -6.31 -5.19
N SER A 91 6.42 -6.60 -6.28
CA SER A 91 6.65 -5.97 -7.58
C SER A 91 6.02 -4.58 -7.66
N VAL A 92 6.47 -3.76 -8.63
CA VAL A 92 5.86 -2.43 -8.87
C VAL A 92 4.45 -2.61 -9.42
N GLU A 93 4.24 -3.63 -10.24
CA GLU A 93 2.95 -3.98 -10.85
C GLU A 93 1.93 -4.35 -9.77
N GLY A 94 2.33 -5.06 -8.71
CA GLY A 94 1.47 -5.36 -7.57
C GLY A 94 1.06 -4.10 -6.80
N VAL A 95 1.96 -3.12 -6.68
CA VAL A 95 1.63 -1.80 -6.09
C VAL A 95 0.67 -1.03 -6.98
N GLN A 96 0.88 -1.06 -8.30
CA GLN A 96 -0.01 -0.40 -9.25
C GLN A 96 -1.42 -1.01 -9.24
N ALA A 97 -1.53 -2.35 -9.17
CA ALA A 97 -2.80 -3.03 -9.05
C ALA A 97 -3.56 -2.61 -7.77
N LEU A 98 -2.85 -2.44 -6.65
CA LEU A 98 -3.45 -1.91 -5.42
C LEU A 98 -3.93 -0.47 -5.60
N ILE A 99 -3.13 0.39 -6.23
CA ILE A 99 -3.50 1.80 -6.50
C ILE A 99 -4.74 1.87 -7.39
N ASP A 100 -4.80 1.05 -8.45
CA ASP A 100 -5.93 1.03 -9.37
C ASP A 100 -7.21 0.57 -8.67
N TYR A 101 -7.10 -0.44 -7.81
CA TYR A 101 -8.18 -0.87 -6.94
C TYR A 101 -8.63 0.24 -5.98
N MET A 102 -7.69 0.89 -5.29
CA MET A 102 -7.98 1.99 -4.36
C MET A 102 -8.72 3.13 -5.06
N ARG A 103 -8.24 3.55 -6.23
CA ARG A 103 -8.91 4.59 -7.03
C ARG A 103 -10.30 4.16 -7.50
N HIS A 104 -10.49 2.89 -7.86
CA HIS A 104 -11.79 2.38 -8.24
C HIS A 104 -12.77 2.36 -7.06
N PHE A 105 -12.34 1.84 -5.91
CA PHE A 105 -13.12 1.80 -4.70
C PHE A 105 -13.51 3.21 -4.24
N GLU A 106 -12.56 4.15 -4.24
CA GLU A 106 -12.86 5.55 -3.92
C GLU A 106 -13.92 6.14 -4.85
N ARG A 107 -13.83 5.94 -6.18
CA ARG A 107 -14.86 6.43 -7.12
C ARG A 107 -16.26 5.84 -6.89
N GLN A 108 -16.36 4.62 -6.37
CA GLN A 108 -17.64 3.98 -6.09
C GLN A 108 -18.28 4.45 -4.79
N HIS A 109 -17.49 5.06 -3.91
CA HIS A 109 -17.92 5.46 -2.58
C HIS A 109 -17.82 6.98 -2.36
N ALA A 110 -17.18 7.73 -3.25
CA ALA A 110 -17.09 9.20 -3.20
C ALA A 110 -18.47 9.86 -3.25
#